data_AF-A0A9X1A7L9-F1
#
_entry.id   AF-A0A9X1A7L9-F1
#
_cell.length_a   1.000
_cell.length_b   1.000
_cell.length_c   1.000
_cell.angle_alpha   90.00
_cell.angle_beta   90.00
_cell.angle_gamma   90.00
#
_symmetry.space_group_name_H-M   'P 1'
#
loop_
_entity.id
_entity.type
_entity.pdbx_description
1 polymer ?
#
loop_
_entity_poly.entity_id
_entity_poly.type
_entity_poly.pdbx_seq_one_letter_code
_entity_poly.pdbx_strand_id
1 'polypeptide(L)' 'MPIIATTSEELKDEAARMNELLQGKTVTSINRPKPGVLVVLFEDGTRLFVDQHVDGLEFSITGGR' A
#
# COMPACT_ATOMS: atom_id res chain seq x y z
N MET A 1 -7.17 -22.33 10.91
CA MET A 1 -6.43 -21.97 9.68
C MET A 1 -5.00 -21.66 10.11
N PRO A 2 -3.96 -22.21 9.47
CA PRO A 2 -2.59 -21.83 9.83
C PRO A 2 -2.39 -20.37 9.43
N ILE A 3 -1.83 -19.58 10.34
CA ILE A 3 -1.36 -18.23 10.06
C ILE A 3 -0.11 -18.42 9.18
N ILE A 4 -0.26 -18.26 7.87
CA ILE A 4 0.90 -18.24 6.97
C ILE A 4 1.59 -16.91 7.21
N ALA A 5 2.62 -16.91 8.06
CA ALA A 5 3.45 -15.74 8.26
C ALA A 5 4.11 -15.40 6.92
N THR A 6 3.87 -14.18 6.41
CA THR A 6 4.52 -13.68 5.19
C THR A 6 6.02 -13.80 5.35
N THR A 7 6.67 -14.47 4.41
CA THR A 7 8.10 -14.72 4.45
C THR A 7 8.89 -13.45 4.14
N SER A 8 10.13 -13.37 4.61
CA SER A 8 11.01 -12.21 4.36
C SER A 8 11.20 -11.93 2.86
N GLU A 9 11.20 -12.96 2.01
CA GLU A 9 11.34 -12.81 0.57
C GLU A 9 10.06 -12.26 -0.10
N GLU A 10 8.87 -12.70 0.32
CA GLU A 10 7.61 -12.14 -0.17
C GLU A 10 7.49 -10.65 0.14
N LEU A 11 7.95 -10.22 1.32
CA LEU A 11 7.99 -8.80 1.69
C LEU A 11 9.00 -7.99 0.87
N LYS A 12 10.13 -8.58 0.48
CA LYS A 12 11.11 -7.92 -0.41
C LYS A 12 10.56 -7.74 -1.81
N ASP A 13 9.94 -8.77 -2.36
CA ASP A 13 9.32 -8.71 -3.70
C ASP A 13 8.20 -7.67 -3.72
N GLU A 14 7.40 -7.63 -2.66
CA GLU A 14 6.36 -6.63 -2.49
C GLU A 14 6.96 -5.21 -2.39
N ALA A 15 8.02 -5.00 -1.61
CA ALA A 15 8.72 -3.72 -1.55
C ALA A 15 9.31 -3.31 -2.92
N ALA A 16 9.83 -4.26 -3.70
CA ALA A 16 10.32 -3.99 -5.05
C ALA A 16 9.18 -3.53 -5.98
N ARG A 17 8.04 -4.21 -5.96
CA ARG A 17 6.84 -3.81 -6.71
C ARG A 17 6.33 -2.42 -6.29
N MET A 18 6.31 -2.14 -4.98
CA MET A 18 5.92 -0.82 -4.49
C MET A 18 6.84 0.28 -5.01
N ASN A 19 8.16 0.06 -4.98
CA ASN A 19 9.12 1.03 -5.50
C ASN A 19 8.88 1.27 -6.99
N GLU A 20 8.75 0.22 -7.79
CA GLU A 20 8.46 0.35 -9.23
C GLU A 20 7.17 1.14 -9.48
N LEU A 21 6.10 0.81 -8.75
CA LEU A 21 4.81 1.44 -8.93
C LEU A 21 4.74 2.86 -8.38
N LEU A 22 5.53 3.26 -7.40
CA LEU A 22 5.43 4.58 -6.75
C LEU A 22 6.57 5.52 -7.13
N GLN A 23 7.59 5.03 -7.84
CA GLN A 23 8.76 5.82 -8.20
C GLN A 23 8.36 7.08 -9.00
N GLY A 24 8.77 8.23 -8.49
CA GLY A 24 8.56 9.52 -9.14
C GLY A 24 7.13 10.06 -9.06
N LYS A 25 6.21 9.40 -8.34
CA LYS A 25 4.84 9.90 -8.18
C LYS A 25 4.76 11.04 -7.16
N THR A 26 3.94 12.04 -7.48
CA THR A 26 3.64 13.19 -6.61
C THR A 26 2.36 12.94 -5.84
N VAL A 27 2.36 13.19 -4.53
CA VAL A 27 1.16 13.08 -3.68
C VAL A 27 0.26 14.30 -3.87
N THR A 28 -1.01 14.07 -4.23
CA THR A 28 -2.05 15.11 -4.31
C THR A 28 -2.78 15.27 -3.00
N SER A 29 -3.18 14.17 -2.35
CA SER A 29 -3.89 14.23 -1.08
C SER A 29 -3.72 12.96 -0.24
N ILE A 30 -3.96 13.11 1.06
CA ILE A 30 -3.95 12.03 2.05
C ILE A 30 -5.28 12.04 2.78
N ASN A 31 -5.96 10.90 2.84
CA ASN A 31 -7.24 10.73 3.52
C ASN A 31 -7.16 9.62 4.57
N ARG A 32 -7.83 9.82 5.71
CA ARG A 32 -8.00 8.83 6.79
C ARG A 32 -9.48 8.58 7.01
N PRO A 33 -10.13 7.72 6.18
CA PRO A 33 -11.58 7.58 6.18
C PRO A 33 -12.11 6.90 7.45
N LYS A 34 -11.29 6.08 8.11
CA LYS A 34 -11.59 5.42 9.39
C LYS A 34 -10.28 5.14 10.15
N PRO A 35 -10.33 4.89 11.47
CA PRO A 35 -9.16 4.46 12.23
C PRO A 35 -8.49 3.25 11.59
N GLY A 36 -7.16 3.26 11.54
CA GLY A 36 -6.36 2.19 10.91
C GLY A 36 -6.25 2.25 9.40
N VAL A 37 -7.03 3.10 8.70
CA VAL A 37 -6.96 3.21 7.23
C VAL A 37 -6.38 4.53 6.77
N LEU A 38 -5.46 4.44 5.81
CA LEU A 38 -4.83 5.55 5.11
C LEU A 38 -4.98 5.35 3.61
N VAL A 39 -5.37 6.42 2.90
CA VAL A 39 -5.39 6.45 1.44
C VAL A 39 -4.53 7.61 0.96
N VAL A 40 -3.53 7.33 0.14
CA VAL A 40 -2.68 8.33 -0.52
C VAL A 40 -3.09 8.38 -1.99
N LEU A 41 -3.50 9.55 -2.46
CA LEU A 41 -3.81 9.81 -3.86
C LEU A 41 -2.64 10.53 -4.52
N PHE A 42 -2.20 10.04 -5.66
CA PHE A 42 -1.14 10.64 -6.48
C PHE A 42 -1.73 11.41 -7.67
N GLU A 43 -0.94 12.31 -8.26
CA GLU A 43 -1.40 13.22 -9.34
C GLU A 43 -1.85 12.48 -10.60
N ASP A 44 -1.24 11.33 -10.90
CA ASP A 44 -1.64 10.47 -12.01
C ASP A 44 -2.89 9.62 -11.70
N GLY A 45 -3.48 9.79 -10.51
CA GLY A 45 -4.65 9.05 -10.06
C GLY A 45 -4.34 7.69 -9.43
N THR A 46 -3.05 7.31 -9.30
CA THR A 46 -2.67 6.14 -8.50
C THR A 46 -3.13 6.34 -7.06
N ARG A 47 -3.56 5.24 -6.42
CA ARG A 47 -3.95 5.25 -5.01
C ARG A 47 -3.20 4.16 -4.26
N LEU A 48 -2.55 4.53 -3.17
CA LEU A 48 -2.01 3.61 -2.18
C LEU A 48 -2.97 3.54 -1.00
N PHE A 49 -3.52 2.35 -0.77
CA PHE A 49 -4.32 2.01 0.39
C PHE A 49 -3.43 1.31 1.41
N VAL A 50 -3.54 1.72 2.66
CA VAL A 50 -2.91 1.06 3.80
C VAL A 50 -3.99 0.80 4.83
N ASP A 51 -4.17 -0.46 5.23
CA ASP A 51 -5.10 -0.88 6.27
C ASP A 51 -4.34 -1.61 7.38
N GLN A 52 -4.49 -1.11 8.60
CA GLN A 52 -3.95 -1.74 9.79
C GLN A 52 -4.94 -2.80 10.29
N HIS A 53 -4.52 -4.05 10.20
CA HIS A 53 -5.22 -5.19 10.78
C HIS A 53 -4.62 -5.57 12.14
N VAL A 54 -5.35 -6.39 12.90
CA VAL A 54 -4.89 -6.86 14.23
C VAL A 54 -3.59 -7.66 14.12
N ASP A 55 -3.40 -8.37 13.00
CA ASP A 55 -2.30 -9.28 12.78
C ASP A 55 -1.18 -8.69 11.87
N GLY A 56 -1.32 -7.44 11.43
CA GLY A 56 -0.34 -6.83 10.53
C GLY A 56 -0.82 -5.60 9.79
N LEU A 57 -0.06 -5.21 8.76
CA LEU A 57 -0.35 -4.07 7.91
C LEU A 57 -0.53 -4.58 6.48
N GLU A 58 -1.70 -4.33 5.91
CA GLU A 58 -1.99 -4.64 4.51
C GLU A 58 -1.92 -3.37 3.67
N PHE A 59 -1.52 -3.51 2.42
CA PHE A 59 -1.47 -2.40 1.49
C PHE A 59 -1.84 -2.86 0.08
N SER A 60 -2.37 -1.92 -0.69
CA SER A 60 -2.80 -2.16 -2.07
C SER A 60 -2.57 -0.90 -2.91
N ILE A 61 -2.03 -1.09 -4.12
CA ILE A 61 -1.82 -0.01 -5.07
C ILE A 61 -2.77 -0.23 -6.25
N THR A 62 -3.58 0.79 -6.55
CA THR A 62 -4.40 0.82 -7.77
C THR A 62 -3.84 1.85 -8.73
N GLY A 63 -3.61 1.46 -9.99
CA GLY A 63 -3.04 2.34 -11.02
C GLY A 63 -3.99 3.46 -11.43
N GLY A 64 -3.44 4.66 -11.58
CA GLY A 64 -4.03 5.79 -12.29
C GLY A 64 -3.66 5.79 -13.78
N ARG A 65 -4.21 6.74 -14.55
CA ARG A 65 -4.02 6.83 -16.00
C ARG A 65 -2.86 7.72 -16.37
#